data_AF-A0A8H9XME5-F1
#
_entry.id   AF-A0A8H9XME5-F1
#
_cell.length_a   1.000
_cell.length_b   1.000
_cell.length_c   1.000
_cell.angle_alpha   90.00
_cell.angle_beta   90.00
_cell.angle_gamma   90.00
#
_symmetry.space_group_name_H-M   'P 1'
#
loop_
_entity.id
_entity.type
_entity.pdbx_description
1 polymer ?
#
loop_
_entity_poly.entity_id
_entity_poly.type
_entity_poly.pdbx_seq_one_letter_code
_entity_poly.pdbx_strand_id
1 'polypeptide(L)'
;MSFEEALEQLKAVDVEFKPHADPVGAFAHVGELLGRTPPPALLEFYRAGIVRIEDFRAFVPRWNAYRGWRPEDDFMASLLCADAVPLFSDGCGSVYGLDVTPGVEEPAVYFFDHETRPPAPDWAAGSSLARFLPLLAQADRALDERWPARWELAIDPDLERCPRAPAIWDAG
;
A
#
# COMPACT_ATOMS: atom_id res chain seq x y z
N MET A 1 -4.32 11.76 -10.48
CA MET A 1 -5.44 11.42 -9.59
C MET A 1 -5.05 11.89 -8.19
N SER A 2 -5.91 12.64 -7.53
CA SER A 2 -5.69 13.04 -6.13
C SER A 2 -6.11 11.93 -5.17
N PHE A 3 -5.63 12.00 -3.92
CA PHE A 3 -6.05 11.05 -2.89
C PHE A 3 -7.54 11.19 -2.54
N GLU A 4 -8.09 12.40 -2.59
CA GLU A 4 -9.52 12.65 -2.39
C GLU A 4 -10.37 11.99 -3.49
N GLU A 5 -9.96 12.11 -4.76
CA GLU A 5 -10.61 11.43 -5.88
C GLU A 5 -10.59 9.91 -5.71
N ALA A 6 -9.48 9.35 -5.23
CA ALA A 6 -9.36 7.93 -4.94
C ALA A 6 -10.34 7.49 -3.84
N LEU A 7 -10.44 8.24 -2.74
CA LEU A 7 -11.38 7.94 -1.67
C LEU A 7 -12.84 8.02 -2.12
N GLU A 8 -13.20 8.97 -2.98
CA GLU A 8 -14.56 9.03 -3.55
C GLU A 8 -14.87 7.80 -4.40
N GLN A 9 -13.92 7.30 -5.19
CA GLN A 9 -14.10 6.06 -5.94
C GLN A 9 -14.29 4.84 -5.02
N LEU A 10 -13.55 4.79 -3.90
CA LEU A 10 -13.68 3.72 -2.92
C LEU A 10 -15.06 3.65 -2.24
N LYS A 11 -15.78 4.77 -2.13
CA LYS A 11 -17.15 4.77 -1.56
C LYS A 11 -18.16 3.99 -2.40
N ALA A 12 -17.86 3.72 -3.66
CA ALA A 12 -18.74 2.99 -4.58
C ALA A 12 -18.55 1.46 -4.52
N VAL A 13 -17.61 0.96 -3.70
CA VAL A 13 -17.22 -0.46 -3.60
C VAL A 13 -17.09 -0.91 -2.14
N ASP A 14 -16.90 -2.22 -1.90
CA ASP A 14 -16.89 -2.79 -0.54
C ASP A 14 -15.57 -2.49 0.19
N VAL A 15 -15.51 -1.33 0.84
CA VAL A 15 -14.38 -0.89 1.67
C VAL A 15 -14.82 -0.69 3.11
N GLU A 16 -14.04 -1.27 4.04
CA GLU A 16 -14.23 -1.04 5.46
C GLU A 16 -13.43 0.18 5.91
N PHE A 17 -14.13 1.21 6.37
CA PHE A 17 -13.54 2.37 7.02
C PHE A 17 -13.77 2.32 8.52
N LYS A 18 -12.73 2.64 9.29
CA LYS A 18 -12.83 2.91 10.72
C LYS A 18 -11.94 4.10 11.08
N PRO A 19 -12.52 5.20 11.59
CA PRO A 19 -11.74 6.34 12.02
C PRO A 19 -10.61 5.93 12.95
N HIS A 20 -9.39 6.36 12.63
CA HIS A 20 -8.24 6.08 13.49
C HIS A 20 -8.41 6.84 14.81
N ALA A 21 -8.25 6.14 15.94
CA ALA A 21 -8.39 6.76 17.26
C ALA A 21 -7.28 7.80 17.53
N ASP A 22 -6.10 7.61 16.92
CA ASP A 22 -4.97 8.53 17.00
C ASP A 22 -4.10 8.48 15.73
N PRO A 23 -4.47 9.20 14.65
CA PRO A 23 -3.66 9.25 13.44
C PRO A 23 -2.33 10.00 13.66
N VAL A 24 -2.25 10.90 14.64
CA VAL A 24 -1.04 11.67 14.95
C VAL A 24 0.05 10.77 15.54
N GLY A 25 -0.32 9.84 16.43
CA GLY A 25 0.59 8.83 16.96
C GLY A 25 1.18 7.92 15.86
N ALA A 26 0.36 7.52 14.88
CA ALA A 26 0.84 6.73 13.73
C ALA A 26 1.87 7.52 12.90
N PHE A 27 1.67 8.82 12.70
CA PHE A 27 2.60 9.68 11.95
C PHE A 27 3.96 9.79 12.64
N ALA A 28 3.94 10.10 13.94
CA ALA A 28 5.16 10.27 14.72
C ALA A 28 5.97 8.98 14.72
N HIS A 29 5.31 7.83 14.92
CA HIS A 29 5.98 6.55 14.97
C HIS A 29 6.62 6.15 13.63
N VAL A 30 5.89 6.28 12.52
CA VAL A 30 6.47 5.99 11.20
C VAL A 30 7.59 6.98 10.88
N GLY A 31 7.45 8.24 11.31
CA GLY A 31 8.53 9.22 11.17
C GLY A 31 9.80 8.86 11.93
N GLU A 32 9.66 8.33 13.15
CA GLU A 32 10.78 7.79 13.94
C GLU A 32 11.47 6.62 13.24
N LEU A 33 10.69 5.66 12.72
CA LEU A 33 11.23 4.51 11.98
C LEU A 33 11.98 4.91 10.72
N LEU A 34 11.45 5.88 9.97
CA LEU A 34 12.09 6.41 8.77
C LEU A 34 13.24 7.37 9.08
N GLY A 35 13.36 7.85 10.32
CA GLY A 35 14.30 8.91 10.71
C GLY A 35 14.03 10.26 10.06
N ARG A 36 12.81 10.50 9.56
CA ARG A 36 12.42 11.70 8.79
C ARG A 36 10.89 11.84 8.69
N THR A 37 10.41 12.93 8.13
CA THR A 37 8.97 13.13 7.87
C THR A 37 8.45 12.09 6.86
N PRO A 38 7.37 11.34 7.16
CA PRO A 38 6.77 10.42 6.21
C PRO A 38 6.19 11.14 4.99
N PRO A 39 6.07 10.47 3.83
CA PRO A 39 5.45 11.06 2.65
C PRO A 39 4.01 11.53 2.90
N PRO A 40 3.57 12.68 2.36
CA PRO A 40 2.22 13.20 2.58
C PRO A 40 1.11 12.20 2.27
N ALA A 41 1.23 11.45 1.16
CA ALA A 41 0.24 10.43 0.78
C ALA A 41 0.07 9.33 1.85
N LEU A 42 1.17 8.93 2.51
CA LEU A 42 1.12 7.95 3.60
C LEU A 42 0.37 8.51 4.82
N LEU A 43 0.53 9.80 5.10
CA LEU A 43 -0.21 10.47 6.18
C LEU A 43 -1.71 10.57 5.87
N GLU A 44 -2.06 10.82 4.61
CA GLU A 44 -3.45 10.83 4.14
C GLU A 44 -4.09 9.45 4.25
N PHE A 45 -3.36 8.40 3.90
CA PHE A 45 -3.80 7.02 4.07
C PHE A 45 -4.14 6.67 5.51
N TYR A 46 -3.26 6.97 6.47
CA TYR A 46 -3.56 6.71 7.88
C TYR A 46 -4.73 7.58 8.41
N ARG A 47 -4.92 8.79 7.89
CA ARG A 47 -6.09 9.63 8.22
C ARG A 47 -7.39 9.07 7.67
N ALA A 48 -7.37 8.49 6.48
CA ALA A 48 -8.55 7.93 5.84
C ALA A 48 -9.16 6.77 6.64
N GLY A 49 -8.36 6.10 7.48
CA GLY A 49 -8.86 5.04 8.36
C GLY A 49 -9.35 3.82 7.57
N ILE A 50 -8.73 3.54 6.42
CA ILE A 50 -9.01 2.34 5.65
C ILE A 50 -8.55 1.14 6.48
N VAL A 51 -9.47 0.21 6.76
CA VAL A 51 -9.18 -1.01 7.53
C VAL A 51 -8.97 -2.19 6.59
N ARG A 52 -9.81 -2.26 5.55
CA ARG A 52 -9.85 -3.40 4.65
C ARG A 52 -10.42 -2.96 3.30
N ILE A 53 -9.84 -3.47 2.22
CA ILE A 53 -10.39 -3.41 0.87
C ILE A 53 -10.50 -4.87 0.42
N GLU A 54 -11.70 -5.35 0.16
CA GLU A 54 -11.94 -6.77 -0.16
C GLU A 54 -11.28 -7.69 0.87
N ASP A 55 -10.45 -8.66 0.47
CA ASP A 55 -9.75 -9.54 1.41
C ASP A 55 -8.45 -8.96 1.99
N PHE A 56 -8.02 -7.79 1.52
CA PHE A 56 -6.77 -7.17 1.91
C PHE A 56 -6.91 -6.30 3.16
N ARG A 57 -6.14 -6.63 4.21
CA ARG A 57 -6.14 -5.89 5.48
C ARG A 57 -5.09 -4.81 5.50
N ALA A 58 -5.47 -3.60 5.88
CA ALA A 58 -4.54 -2.50 6.00
C ALA A 58 -3.56 -2.69 7.16
N PHE A 59 -2.27 -2.47 6.91
CA PHE A 59 -1.26 -2.27 7.94
C PHE A 59 -1.39 -0.85 8.48
N VAL A 60 -1.98 -0.76 9.67
CA VAL A 60 -2.12 0.50 10.39
C VAL A 60 -1.45 0.33 11.75
N PRO A 61 -0.56 1.24 12.17
CA PRO A 61 0.01 1.24 13.51
C PRO A 61 -1.11 1.33 14.56
N ARG A 62 -1.55 0.18 15.10
CA ARG A 62 -2.61 0.17 16.12
C ARG A 62 -2.00 0.52 17.48
N TRP A 63 -2.38 1.68 18.01
CA TRP A 63 -2.16 2.04 19.40
C TRP A 63 -3.21 1.34 20.27
N ASN A 64 -2.88 0.18 20.84
CA ASN A 64 -3.64 -0.36 21.98
C ASN A 64 -2.90 -0.02 23.29
N ALA A 65 -3.53 -0.25 24.45
CA ALA A 65 -2.97 0.07 25.77
C ALA A 65 -1.65 -0.68 26.12
N TYR A 66 -1.18 -1.55 25.23
CA TYR A 66 0.16 -2.12 25.27
C TYR A 66 1.05 -1.27 24.36
N ARG A 67 1.99 -0.54 24.94
CA ARG A 67 3.03 0.15 24.17
C ARG A 67 3.82 -0.89 23.37
N GLY A 68 3.60 -0.92 22.06
CA GLY A 68 4.35 -1.72 21.12
C GLY A 68 3.44 -2.51 20.20
N TRP A 69 3.78 -2.49 18.91
CA TRP A 69 3.50 -3.61 18.02
C TRP A 69 3.84 -4.90 18.77
N ARG A 70 3.05 -5.97 18.63
CA ARG A 70 3.68 -7.27 18.80
C ARG A 70 4.75 -7.36 17.71
N PRO A 71 6.03 -7.53 18.07
CA PRO A 71 6.98 -8.06 17.12
C PRO A 71 6.61 -9.54 16.97
N GLU A 72 5.76 -9.86 16.02
CA GLU A 72 5.84 -11.21 15.44
C GLU A 72 6.63 -11.21 14.13
N ASP A 73 6.79 -10.10 13.42
CA ASP A 73 7.27 -10.18 12.03
C ASP A 73 8.60 -9.47 11.78
N ASP A 74 9.67 -10.26 11.65
CA ASP A 74 10.91 -9.92 10.93
C ASP A 74 10.65 -9.20 9.60
N PHE A 75 9.45 -9.38 9.05
CA PHE A 75 9.04 -8.87 7.76
C PHE A 75 8.97 -7.34 7.68
N MET A 76 8.46 -6.63 8.69
CA MET A 76 8.47 -5.15 8.74
C MET A 76 9.90 -4.60 8.66
N ALA A 77 10.79 -5.16 9.47
CA ALA A 77 12.20 -4.77 9.48
C ALA A 77 12.86 -5.07 8.12
N SER A 78 12.50 -6.20 7.52
CA SER A 78 13.00 -6.61 6.21
C SER A 78 12.50 -5.70 5.07
N LEU A 79 11.27 -5.19 5.13
CA LEU A 79 10.71 -4.24 4.16
C LEU A 79 11.30 -2.84 4.31
N LEU A 80 11.54 -2.40 5.54
CA LEU A 80 12.25 -1.13 5.77
C LEU A 80 13.67 -1.18 5.21
N CYS A 81 14.35 -2.33 5.24
CA CYS A 81 15.63 -2.52 4.54
C CYS A 81 15.51 -2.43 3.02
N ALA A 82 14.32 -2.65 2.46
CA ALA A 82 14.02 -2.47 1.04
C ALA A 82 13.47 -1.06 0.72
N ASP A 83 13.53 -0.13 1.68
CA ASP A 83 12.92 1.21 1.58
C ASP A 83 11.41 1.16 1.29
N ALA A 84 10.68 0.24 1.94
CA ALA A 84 9.24 0.11 1.78
C ALA A 84 8.49 0.13 3.13
N VAL A 85 7.37 0.85 3.17
CA VAL A 85 6.41 0.81 4.30
C VAL A 85 5.19 -0.02 3.88
N PRO A 86 4.85 -1.10 4.59
CA PRO A 86 3.69 -1.91 4.22
C PRO A 86 2.38 -1.17 4.45
N LEU A 87 1.44 -1.43 3.53
CA LEU A 87 0.14 -0.79 3.42
C LEU A 87 -0.99 -1.81 3.59
N PHE A 88 -0.90 -2.96 2.93
CA PHE A 88 -1.91 -4.02 2.95
C PHE A 88 -1.26 -5.40 2.97
N SER A 89 -1.91 -6.36 3.62
CA SER A 89 -1.58 -7.78 3.58
C SER A 89 -2.72 -8.59 2.99
N ASP A 90 -2.38 -9.66 2.28
CA ASP A 90 -3.31 -10.73 1.89
C ASP A 90 -3.64 -11.70 3.04
N GLY A 91 -2.95 -11.61 4.19
CA GLY A 91 -3.09 -12.52 5.33
C GLY A 91 -2.36 -13.86 5.19
N CYS A 92 -1.69 -14.10 4.05
CA CYS A 92 -0.90 -15.30 3.75
C CYS A 92 0.62 -15.03 3.78
N GLY A 93 1.03 -13.77 3.85
CA GLY A 93 2.42 -13.35 4.05
C GLY A 93 2.86 -12.26 3.08
N SER A 94 2.19 -12.16 1.93
CA SER A 94 2.52 -11.16 0.92
C SER A 94 1.92 -9.81 1.27
N VAL A 95 2.57 -8.75 0.79
CA VAL A 95 2.18 -7.38 1.12
C VAL A 95 2.29 -6.42 -0.04
N TYR A 96 1.50 -5.36 0.05
CA TYR A 96 1.70 -4.14 -0.72
C TYR A 96 2.50 -3.14 0.11
N GLY A 97 3.63 -2.68 -0.42
CA GLY A 97 4.51 -1.72 0.24
C GLY A 97 4.65 -0.41 -0.54
N LEU A 98 4.56 0.71 0.16
CA LEU A 98 4.85 2.04 -0.36
C LEU A 98 6.36 2.27 -0.42
N ASP A 99 6.87 2.63 -1.58
CA ASP A 99 8.28 2.98 -1.76
C ASP A 99 8.61 4.31 -1.08
N VAL A 100 9.36 4.20 0.02
CA VAL A 100 9.86 5.33 0.79
C VAL A 100 11.34 5.54 0.49
N THR A 101 11.82 5.29 -0.72
CA THR A 101 13.18 5.69 -1.08
C THR A 101 13.34 7.22 -0.97
N PRO A 102 14.41 7.75 -0.33
CA PRO A 102 14.68 9.19 -0.31
C PRO A 102 14.73 9.82 -1.70
N GLY A 103 14.10 10.98 -1.87
CA GLY A 103 14.14 11.75 -3.13
C GLY A 103 13.08 11.37 -4.17
N VAL A 104 12.23 10.39 -3.88
CA VAL A 104 11.05 10.07 -4.70
C VAL A 104 9.95 11.09 -4.41
N GLU A 105 9.51 11.84 -5.44
CA GLU A 105 8.46 12.86 -5.31
C GLU A 105 7.07 12.24 -5.11
N GLU A 106 6.74 11.19 -5.86
CA GLU A 106 5.48 10.46 -5.76
C GLU A 106 5.78 8.96 -5.50
N PRO A 107 5.68 8.50 -4.24
CA PRO A 107 5.90 7.11 -3.86
C PRO A 107 4.97 6.12 -4.58
N ALA A 108 5.57 5.21 -5.35
CA ALA A 108 4.86 4.07 -5.95
C ALA A 108 4.58 2.97 -4.91
N VAL A 109 3.60 2.12 -5.20
CA VAL A 109 3.26 0.94 -4.42
C VAL A 109 3.69 -0.30 -5.19
N TYR A 110 4.36 -1.22 -4.50
CA TYR A 110 4.83 -2.48 -5.04
C TYR A 110 4.28 -3.66 -4.26
N PHE A 111 4.14 -4.80 -4.91
CA PHE A 111 3.87 -6.06 -4.26
C PHE A 111 5.19 -6.74 -3.86
N PHE A 112 5.18 -7.37 -2.69
CA PHE A 112 6.29 -8.14 -2.14
C PHE A 112 5.78 -9.52 -1.73
N ASP A 113 6.32 -10.56 -2.35
CA ASP A 113 6.10 -11.94 -1.95
C ASP A 113 6.96 -12.28 -0.72
N HIS A 114 6.34 -12.92 0.26
CA HIS A 114 7.04 -13.43 1.45
C HIS A 114 8.10 -14.51 1.15
N GLU A 115 8.03 -15.17 -0.01
CA GLU A 115 9.03 -16.16 -0.44
C GLU A 115 10.32 -15.51 -0.98
N THR A 116 10.27 -14.24 -1.37
CA THR A 116 11.40 -13.51 -1.97
C THR A 116 12.42 -13.08 -0.90
N ARG A 117 13.65 -13.60 -0.96
CA ARG A 117 14.75 -13.28 -0.02
C ARG A 117 16.06 -12.90 -0.73
N PRO A 118 16.67 -11.73 -0.44
CA PRO A 118 16.16 -10.66 0.43
C PRO A 118 14.89 -10.03 -0.17
N PRO A 119 14.03 -9.37 0.64
CA PRO A 119 12.82 -8.74 0.13
C PRO A 119 13.13 -7.76 -1.00
N ALA A 120 12.44 -7.93 -2.11
CA ALA A 120 12.50 -7.07 -3.27
C ALA A 120 11.09 -6.98 -3.86
N PRO A 121 10.72 -5.87 -4.51
CA PRO A 121 9.42 -5.75 -5.15
C PRO A 121 9.35 -6.70 -6.35
N ASP A 122 8.32 -7.55 -6.39
CA ASP A 122 8.08 -8.47 -7.49
C ASP A 122 7.43 -7.75 -8.68
N TRP A 123 6.50 -6.83 -8.39
CA TRP A 123 5.83 -6.01 -9.41
C TRP A 123 5.24 -4.71 -8.85
N ALA A 124 5.03 -3.75 -9.74
CA ALA A 124 4.40 -2.47 -9.48
C ALA A 124 2.88 -2.62 -9.38
N ALA A 125 2.32 -2.21 -8.25
CA ALA A 125 0.89 -2.28 -7.95
C ALA A 125 0.18 -0.93 -8.13
N GLY A 126 0.92 0.17 -8.11
CA GLY A 126 0.42 1.51 -8.41
C GLY A 126 1.58 2.50 -8.54
N SER A 127 1.53 3.43 -9.48
CA SER A 127 2.48 4.53 -9.61
C SER A 127 2.38 5.52 -8.46
N SER A 128 1.25 5.54 -7.75
CA SER A 128 1.09 6.25 -6.49
C SER A 128 0.05 5.61 -5.59
N LEU A 129 0.06 5.98 -4.31
CA LEU A 129 -0.91 5.47 -3.35
C LEU A 129 -2.36 5.80 -3.74
N ALA A 130 -2.60 6.99 -4.30
CA ALA A 130 -3.93 7.40 -4.76
C ALA A 130 -4.43 6.53 -5.91
N ARG A 131 -3.54 6.08 -6.82
CA ARG A 131 -3.93 5.23 -7.95
C ARG A 131 -4.01 3.75 -7.57
N PHE A 132 -3.16 3.31 -6.65
CA PHE A 132 -3.16 1.95 -6.12
C PHE A 132 -4.50 1.57 -5.46
N LEU A 133 -5.08 2.47 -4.65
CA LEU A 133 -6.32 2.17 -3.92
C LEU A 133 -7.49 1.71 -4.80
N PRO A 134 -7.88 2.43 -5.87
CA PRO A 134 -8.94 1.97 -6.77
C PRO A 134 -8.52 0.77 -7.62
N LEU A 135 -7.23 0.57 -7.92
CA LEU A 135 -6.76 -0.66 -8.55
C LEU A 135 -7.04 -1.87 -7.65
N LEU A 136 -6.65 -1.78 -6.38
CA LEU A 136 -6.87 -2.85 -5.39
C LEU A 136 -8.36 -3.16 -5.25
N ALA A 137 -9.21 -2.14 -5.18
CA ALA A 137 -10.66 -2.30 -4.98
C ALA A 137 -11.46 -2.75 -6.22
N GLN A 138 -10.81 -2.92 -7.37
CA GLN A 138 -11.43 -3.44 -8.60
C GLN A 138 -10.81 -4.78 -9.02
N ALA A 139 -9.78 -5.27 -8.33
CA ALA A 139 -8.98 -6.40 -8.77
C ALA A 139 -9.82 -7.68 -8.89
N ASP A 140 -10.58 -8.04 -7.85
CA ASP A 140 -11.44 -9.22 -7.87
C ASP A 140 -12.55 -9.10 -8.92
N ARG A 141 -13.16 -7.92 -9.01
CA ARG A 141 -14.20 -7.64 -10.02
C ARG A 141 -13.66 -7.77 -11.45
N ALA A 142 -12.47 -7.23 -11.72
CA ALA A 142 -11.85 -7.31 -13.03
C ALA A 142 -11.55 -8.77 -13.42
N LEU A 143 -11.16 -9.60 -12.45
CA LEU A 143 -10.97 -11.04 -12.64
C LEU A 143 -12.30 -11.77 -12.91
N ASP A 144 -13.30 -11.56 -12.07
CA ASP A 144 -14.62 -12.21 -12.17
C ASP A 144 -15.36 -11.86 -13.47
N GLU A 145 -15.31 -10.59 -13.86
CA GLU A 145 -15.94 -10.08 -15.09
C GLU A 145 -15.05 -10.26 -16.34
N ARG A 146 -13.83 -10.78 -16.18
CA ARG A 146 -12.85 -11.00 -17.27
C ARG A 146 -12.59 -9.74 -18.08
N TRP A 147 -12.27 -8.65 -17.40
CA TRP A 147 -11.93 -7.39 -18.04
C TRP A 147 -10.75 -7.56 -19.01
N PRO A 148 -10.61 -6.65 -19.99
CA PRO A 148 -9.51 -6.69 -20.94
C PRO A 148 -8.14 -6.67 -20.22
N ALA A 149 -7.13 -7.26 -20.86
CA ALA A 149 -5.76 -7.16 -20.38
C ALA A 149 -5.34 -5.68 -20.23
N ARG A 150 -4.54 -5.39 -19.19
CA ARG A 150 -4.05 -4.04 -18.87
C ARG A 150 -5.17 -3.03 -18.57
N TRP A 151 -6.31 -3.49 -18.04
CA TRP A 151 -7.40 -2.63 -17.59
C TRP A 151 -6.92 -1.61 -16.54
N GLU A 152 -5.89 -1.97 -15.77
CA GLU A 152 -5.26 -1.16 -14.76
C GLU A 152 -4.79 0.18 -15.34
N LEU A 153 -4.35 0.21 -16.61
CA LEU A 153 -3.89 1.44 -17.27
C LEU A 153 -4.99 2.47 -17.49
N ALA A 154 -6.27 2.07 -17.42
CA ALA A 154 -7.39 3.02 -17.43
C ALA A 154 -7.48 3.80 -16.11
N ILE A 155 -7.01 3.22 -15.01
CA ILE A 155 -6.96 3.85 -13.67
C ILE A 155 -5.59 4.47 -13.42
N ASP A 156 -4.53 3.77 -13.82
CA ASP A 156 -3.14 4.17 -13.65
C ASP A 156 -2.31 4.10 -14.95
N PRO A 157 -2.36 5.15 -15.78
CA PRO A 157 -1.58 5.25 -17.01
C PRO A 157 -0.05 5.22 -16.83
N ASP A 158 0.45 5.41 -15.61
CA ASP A 158 1.89 5.52 -15.33
C ASP A 158 2.43 4.25 -14.66
N LEU A 159 1.61 3.20 -14.50
CA LEU A 159 2.00 1.96 -13.83
C LEU A 159 3.25 1.31 -14.43
N GLU A 160 3.36 1.32 -15.76
CA GLU A 160 4.53 0.76 -16.50
C GLU A 160 5.82 1.58 -16.31
N ARG A 161 5.74 2.79 -15.73
CA ARG A 161 6.89 3.67 -15.52
C ARG A 161 7.51 3.53 -14.12
N CYS A 162 6.97 2.64 -13.29
CA CYS A 162 7.48 2.41 -11.95
C CYS A 162 8.91 1.87 -12.01
N PRO A 163 9.88 2.51 -11.32
CA PRO A 163 11.30 2.24 -11.57
C PRO A 163 11.84 0.95 -10.94
N ARG A 164 11.17 0.37 -9.93
CA ARG A 164 11.76 -0.72 -9.12
C ARG A 164 11.35 -2.12 -9.56
N ALA A 165 10.21 -2.26 -10.24
CA ALA A 165 9.69 -3.55 -10.69
C ALA A 165 8.76 -3.35 -11.89
N PRO A 166 8.60 -4.36 -12.76
CA PRO A 166 7.67 -4.28 -13.89
C PRO A 166 6.21 -4.21 -13.42
N ALA A 167 5.29 -3.87 -14.31
CA ALA A 167 3.85 -4.01 -14.05
C ALA A 167 3.46 -5.49 -13.92
N ILE A 168 2.33 -5.76 -13.25
CA ILE A 168 1.89 -7.13 -12.90
C ILE A 168 1.82 -8.10 -14.10
N TRP A 169 1.42 -7.63 -15.29
CA TRP A 169 1.33 -8.47 -16.49
C TRP A 169 2.68 -8.80 -17.15
N ASP A 170 3.74 -8.09 -16.76
CA ASP A 170 5.12 -8.37 -17.16
C ASP A 170 5.90 -9.08 -16.02
N ALA A 171 5.25 -9.34 -14.88
CA ALA A 171 5.75 -10.17 -13.80
C ALA A 171 5.50 -11.65 -14.17
N GLY A 172 6.60 -12.39 -14.35
CA GLY A 172 6.63 -13.71 -15.00
C GLY A 172 5.86 -14.82 -14.28
#